data_AF-A0A353CBY7-F1
#
_entry.id   AF-A0A353CBY7-F1
#
_cell.length_a   1.000
_cell.length_b   1.000
_cell.length_c   1.000
_cell.angle_alpha   90.00
_cell.angle_beta   90.00
_cell.angle_gamma   90.00
#
_symmetry.space_group_name_H-M   'P 1'
#
loop_
_entity.id
_entity.type
_entity.pdbx_description
1 polymer ?
#
loop_
_entity_poly.entity_id
_entity_poly.type
_entity_poly.pdbx_seq_one_letter_code
_entity_poly.pdbx_strand_id
1 'polypeptide(L)'
;MNKKISLIATVVLIAASFLTAAGQERFVRPVDEAAKDKSFLAFRIKLIAAAERKDLDYVVSIMDKDIKFSFGDTEGVEDFREFWKDADAFWAEFIPVIKNGGSFSPPAGVTGRMFMAPYTFSKWPDQIDAFEHAAIIGSNVNLRDKASTDGKVLGRLSYNVVKVTESVLKGEKAEWHKVRTLGGKTGWVKAEYVRSSIDYRAGFEKKGGVWKMVFFVAGD
;
A
#
# COMPACT_ATOMS: atom_id res chain seq x y z
N MET A 1 -20.07 77.43 18.16
CA MET A 1 -18.73 77.27 17.57
C MET A 1 -18.04 76.07 18.25
N ASN A 2 -17.95 74.93 17.55
CA ASN A 2 -16.87 73.92 17.59
C ASN A 2 -16.21 73.56 18.93
N LYS A 3 -16.30 72.34 19.49
CA LYS A 3 -15.60 71.07 19.13
C LYS A 3 -15.31 70.40 20.51
N LYS A 4 -15.20 69.10 20.78
CA LYS A 4 -15.10 67.83 20.06
C LYS A 4 -15.37 66.74 21.11
N ILE A 5 -16.21 65.76 20.80
CA ILE A 5 -16.35 64.52 21.57
C ILE A 5 -15.12 63.66 21.22
N SER A 6 -14.30 63.29 22.21
CA SER A 6 -13.20 62.35 22.02
C SER A 6 -13.73 60.92 22.21
N LEU A 7 -13.85 60.19 21.10
CA LEU A 7 -14.17 58.77 21.07
C LEU A 7 -12.85 57.99 21.23
N ILE A 8 -12.65 57.36 22.38
CA ILE A 8 -11.55 56.41 22.58
C ILE A 8 -11.97 55.10 21.91
N ALA A 9 -11.50 54.87 20.69
CA ALA A 9 -11.62 53.59 20.02
C ALA A 9 -10.62 52.60 20.62
N THR A 10 -11.13 51.64 21.40
CA THR A 10 -10.33 50.50 21.86
C THR A 10 -10.14 49.55 20.69
N VAL A 11 -8.94 49.51 20.12
CA VAL A 11 -8.56 48.51 19.11
C VAL A 11 -8.27 47.20 19.84
N VAL A 12 -9.22 46.27 19.82
CA VAL A 12 -8.99 44.88 20.23
C VAL A 12 -8.27 44.19 19.09
N LEU A 13 -6.97 43.94 19.26
CA LEU A 13 -6.17 43.16 18.32
C LEU A 13 -6.56 41.67 18.49
N ILE A 14 -7.46 41.16 17.64
CA ILE A 14 -7.77 39.73 17.59
C ILE A 14 -6.61 39.05 16.85
N ALA A 15 -5.67 38.48 17.61
CA ALA A 15 -4.67 37.58 17.08
C ALA A 15 -5.37 36.28 16.65
N ALA A 16 -5.76 36.19 15.37
CA ALA A 16 -6.22 34.95 14.77
C ALA A 16 -5.05 33.95 14.74
N SER A 17 -5.03 33.08 15.75
CA SER A 17 -4.12 31.94 15.78
C SER A 17 -4.57 30.96 14.71
N PHE A 18 -3.89 30.93 13.57
CA PHE A 18 -4.06 29.86 12.59
C PHE A 18 -3.48 28.57 13.17
N LEU A 19 -4.23 27.94 14.07
CA LEU A 19 -4.08 26.52 14.35
C LEU A 19 -4.44 25.81 13.05
N THR A 20 -3.43 25.43 12.27
CA THR A 20 -3.62 24.46 11.20
C THR A 20 -4.27 23.24 11.85
N ALA A 21 -5.51 22.94 11.46
CA ALA A 21 -6.16 21.71 11.89
C ALA A 21 -5.33 20.56 11.34
N ALA A 22 -4.45 19.99 12.17
CA ALA A 22 -3.83 18.72 11.85
C ALA A 22 -4.97 17.73 11.59
N GLY A 23 -4.99 17.11 10.42
CA GLY A 23 -5.99 16.12 10.09
C GLY A 23 -5.95 14.98 11.11
N GLN A 24 -7.08 14.34 11.39
CA GLN A 24 -7.06 13.15 12.25
C GLN A 24 -6.24 12.04 11.57
N GLU A 25 -5.36 11.38 12.32
CA GLU A 25 -4.63 10.20 11.84
C GLU A 25 -5.60 9.14 11.31
N ARG A 26 -5.26 8.57 10.16
CA ARG A 26 -5.98 7.43 9.57
C ARG A 26 -5.02 6.26 9.40
N PHE A 27 -5.59 5.07 9.34
CA PHE A 27 -4.82 3.83 9.30
C PHE A 27 -5.42 2.85 8.31
N VAL A 28 -4.57 2.11 7.60
CA VAL A 28 -4.95 0.92 6.83
C VAL A 28 -4.46 -0.28 7.60
N ARG A 29 -5.29 -0.81 8.50
CA ARG A 29 -4.88 -1.90 9.40
C ARG A 29 -4.81 -3.23 8.64
N PRO A 30 -3.88 -4.13 9.01
CA PRO A 30 -3.81 -5.45 8.39
C PRO A 30 -5.12 -6.19 8.52
N VAL A 31 -5.57 -6.75 7.41
CA VAL A 31 -6.69 -7.68 7.33
C VAL A 31 -6.19 -8.91 6.60
N ASP A 32 -6.47 -10.09 7.14
CA ASP A 32 -6.16 -11.35 6.50
C ASP A 32 -7.33 -12.32 6.67
N GLU A 33 -8.11 -12.46 5.61
CA GLU A 33 -9.27 -13.34 5.61
C GLU A 33 -8.95 -14.75 5.11
N ALA A 34 -7.69 -15.09 4.84
CA ALA A 34 -7.36 -16.38 4.24
C ALA A 34 -7.94 -17.57 5.02
N ALA A 35 -7.98 -17.48 6.36
CA ALA A 35 -8.55 -18.49 7.23
C ALA A 35 -10.09 -18.66 7.12
N LYS A 36 -10.81 -17.73 6.47
CA LYS A 36 -12.25 -17.88 6.19
C LYS A 36 -12.53 -18.98 5.17
N ASP A 37 -11.55 -19.36 4.35
CA ASP A 37 -11.60 -20.54 3.48
C ASP A 37 -10.38 -21.43 3.72
N LYS A 38 -10.59 -22.58 4.38
CA LYS A 38 -9.51 -23.53 4.72
C LYS A 38 -8.74 -24.01 3.48
N SER A 39 -9.40 -24.15 2.34
CA SER A 39 -8.74 -24.58 1.10
C SER A 39 -7.84 -23.49 0.52
N PHE A 40 -8.27 -22.22 0.61
CA PHE A 40 -7.44 -21.08 0.24
C PHE A 40 -6.26 -20.90 1.19
N LEU A 41 -6.49 -21.00 2.50
CA LEU A 41 -5.41 -20.91 3.49
C LEU A 41 -4.31 -21.95 3.21
N ALA A 42 -4.68 -23.21 2.99
CA ALA A 42 -3.73 -24.26 2.65
C ALA A 42 -2.99 -23.99 1.33
N PHE A 43 -3.69 -23.50 0.31
CA PHE A 43 -3.10 -23.06 -0.95
C PHE A 43 -2.08 -21.94 -0.75
N ARG A 44 -2.45 -20.88 -0.02
CA ARG A 44 -1.61 -19.71 0.21
C ARG A 44 -0.37 -20.04 1.04
N ILE A 45 -0.48 -20.93 2.03
CA ILE A 45 0.69 -21.44 2.78
C ILE A 45 1.71 -22.08 1.83
N LYS A 46 1.24 -22.95 0.91
CA LYS A 46 2.12 -23.57 -0.09
C LYS A 46 2.72 -22.54 -1.05
N LEU A 47 1.92 -21.57 -1.49
CA LEU A 47 2.37 -20.47 -2.36
C LEU A 47 3.45 -19.63 -1.70
N ILE A 48 3.27 -19.21 -0.44
CA ILE A 48 4.27 -18.44 0.30
C ILE A 48 5.56 -19.26 0.44
N ALA A 49 5.45 -20.54 0.83
CA ALA A 49 6.63 -21.39 0.97
C ALA A 49 7.38 -21.59 -0.36
N ALA A 50 6.65 -21.71 -1.48
CA ALA A 50 7.25 -21.80 -2.81
C ALA A 50 7.94 -20.48 -3.21
N ALA A 51 7.28 -19.34 -2.98
CA ALA A 51 7.83 -18.02 -3.28
C ALA A 51 9.08 -17.69 -2.44
N GLU A 52 9.09 -18.07 -1.16
CA GLU A 52 10.27 -17.92 -0.29
C GLU A 52 11.48 -18.75 -0.77
N ARG A 53 11.22 -19.88 -1.44
CA ARG A 53 12.26 -20.68 -2.13
C ARG A 53 12.51 -20.23 -3.57
N LYS A 54 11.88 -19.14 -4.02
CA LYS A 54 11.94 -18.64 -5.39
C LYS A 54 11.57 -19.68 -6.46
N ASP A 55 10.60 -20.54 -6.15
CA ASP A 55 10.11 -21.61 -7.02
C ASP A 55 9.15 -21.03 -8.09
N LEU A 56 9.73 -20.50 -9.17
CA LEU A 56 8.97 -19.86 -10.26
C LEU A 56 8.05 -20.86 -10.98
N ASP A 57 8.48 -22.11 -11.13
CA ASP A 57 7.69 -23.12 -11.83
C ASP A 57 6.42 -23.48 -11.05
N TYR A 58 6.50 -23.59 -9.72
CA TYR A 58 5.30 -23.70 -8.89
C TYR A 58 4.39 -22.48 -9.06
N VAL A 59 4.95 -21.27 -8.97
CA VAL A 59 4.16 -20.03 -9.09
C VAL A 59 3.48 -19.93 -10.45
N VAL A 60 4.14 -20.35 -11.53
CA VAL A 60 3.53 -20.40 -12.87
C VAL A 60 2.47 -21.51 -12.96
N SER A 61 2.68 -22.68 -12.35
CA SER A 61 1.69 -23.78 -12.40
C SER A 61 0.33 -23.42 -11.79
N ILE A 62 0.30 -22.48 -10.84
CA ILE A 62 -0.93 -21.98 -10.22
C ILE A 62 -1.54 -20.78 -10.96
N MET A 63 -0.93 -20.26 -12.01
CA MET A 63 -1.52 -19.18 -12.79
C MET A 63 -2.71 -19.68 -13.58
N ASP A 64 -3.66 -18.78 -13.77
CA ASP A 64 -4.64 -18.91 -14.84
C ASP A 64 -3.94 -18.81 -16.19
N LYS A 65 -4.47 -19.51 -17.21
CA LYS A 65 -3.91 -19.47 -18.56
C LYS A 65 -3.97 -18.05 -19.16
N ASP A 66 -4.95 -17.25 -18.75
CA ASP A 66 -5.19 -15.87 -19.21
C ASP A 66 -4.82 -14.86 -18.08
N ILE A 67 -3.78 -15.15 -17.30
CA ILE A 67 -3.30 -14.28 -16.21
C ILE A 67 -3.10 -12.85 -16.71
N LYS A 68 -3.73 -11.89 -16.03
CA LYS A 68 -3.47 -10.45 -16.27
C LYS A 68 -2.29 -9.97 -15.44
N PHE A 69 -1.33 -9.29 -16.06
CA PHE A 69 -0.17 -8.72 -15.35
C PHE A 69 0.18 -7.29 -15.79
N SER A 70 -0.59 -6.74 -16.73
CA SER A 70 -0.57 -5.35 -17.14
C SER A 70 -1.99 -4.89 -17.48
N PHE A 71 -2.17 -3.58 -17.67
CA PHE A 71 -3.42 -2.98 -18.18
C PHE A 71 -3.50 -2.93 -19.71
N GLY A 72 -2.44 -3.35 -20.41
CA GLY A 72 -2.44 -3.46 -21.86
C GLY A 72 -3.11 -4.75 -22.35
N ASP A 73 -2.99 -4.99 -23.66
CA ASP A 73 -3.55 -6.18 -24.31
C ASP A 73 -2.73 -7.46 -24.08
N THR A 74 -1.59 -7.37 -23.38
CA THR A 74 -0.70 -8.49 -23.10
C THR A 74 -1.18 -9.28 -21.88
N GLU A 75 -1.36 -10.59 -22.04
CA GLU A 75 -1.85 -11.50 -21.01
C GLU A 75 -1.28 -12.91 -21.17
N GLY A 76 -1.47 -13.74 -20.14
CA GLY A 76 -1.12 -15.15 -20.19
C GLY A 76 0.29 -15.47 -19.71
N VAL A 77 0.52 -16.78 -19.54
CA VAL A 77 1.68 -17.30 -18.81
C VAL A 77 3.01 -17.05 -19.54
N GLU A 78 3.02 -17.13 -20.86
CA GLU A 78 4.23 -16.93 -21.66
C GLU A 78 4.69 -15.48 -21.57
N ASP A 79 3.78 -14.53 -21.82
CA ASP A 79 4.10 -13.11 -21.73
C ASP A 79 4.42 -12.67 -20.30
N PHE A 80 3.80 -13.29 -19.29
CA PHE A 80 4.14 -13.07 -17.89
C PHE A 80 5.62 -13.43 -17.61
N ARG A 81 6.10 -14.55 -18.15
CA ARG A 81 7.49 -14.99 -17.97
C ARG A 81 8.47 -14.01 -18.62
N GLU A 82 8.14 -13.48 -19.79
CA GLU A 82 8.97 -12.47 -20.45
C GLU A 82 8.96 -11.14 -19.69
N PHE A 83 7.79 -10.68 -19.23
CA PHE A 83 7.66 -9.46 -18.43
C PHE A 83 8.51 -9.55 -17.15
N TRP A 84 8.50 -10.70 -16.48
CA TRP A 84 9.25 -10.97 -15.26
C TRP A 84 10.57 -11.73 -15.50
N LYS A 85 11.29 -11.42 -16.59
CA LYS A 85 12.61 -12.01 -16.87
C LYS A 85 13.65 -11.72 -15.79
N ASP A 86 13.54 -10.57 -15.12
CA ASP A 86 14.26 -10.30 -13.87
C ASP A 86 13.49 -10.93 -12.70
N ALA A 87 13.85 -12.18 -12.39
CA ALA A 87 13.22 -12.92 -11.31
C ALA A 87 13.41 -12.25 -9.94
N ASP A 88 14.52 -11.57 -9.69
CA ASP A 88 14.76 -10.92 -8.39
C ASP A 88 13.85 -9.71 -8.21
N ALA A 89 13.61 -8.95 -9.28
CA ALA A 89 12.59 -7.90 -9.29
C ALA A 89 11.18 -8.46 -9.04
N PHE A 90 10.83 -9.60 -9.67
CA PHE A 90 9.55 -10.27 -9.44
C PHE A 90 9.37 -10.66 -7.96
N TRP A 91 10.34 -11.35 -7.37
CA TRP A 91 10.22 -11.80 -5.98
C TRP A 91 10.16 -10.65 -4.98
N ALA A 92 10.84 -9.53 -5.28
CA ALA A 92 10.81 -8.32 -4.45
C ALA A 92 9.40 -7.72 -4.32
N GLU A 93 8.57 -7.83 -5.37
CA GLU A 93 7.18 -7.34 -5.34
C GLU A 93 6.18 -8.43 -4.96
N PHE A 94 6.34 -9.64 -5.49
CA PHE A 94 5.38 -10.73 -5.29
C PHE A 94 5.28 -11.19 -3.83
N ILE A 95 6.42 -11.36 -3.15
CA ILE A 95 6.46 -11.87 -1.77
C ILE A 95 5.71 -10.94 -0.80
N PRO A 96 5.97 -9.61 -0.78
CA PRO A 96 5.19 -8.69 0.05
C PRO A 96 3.69 -8.75 -0.24
N VAL A 97 3.28 -8.85 -1.50
CA VAL A 97 1.85 -8.91 -1.88
C VAL A 97 1.18 -10.13 -1.26
N ILE A 98 1.74 -11.32 -1.44
CA ILE A 98 1.11 -12.55 -0.94
C ILE A 98 1.24 -12.72 0.57
N LYS A 99 2.20 -12.05 1.24
CA LYS A 99 2.40 -12.13 2.71
C LYS A 99 1.59 -11.10 3.49
N ASN A 100 1.30 -9.93 2.92
CA ASN A 100 0.56 -8.86 3.60
C ASN A 100 -0.96 -9.02 3.46
N GLY A 101 -1.48 -10.19 3.87
CA GLY A 101 -2.90 -10.45 4.02
C GLY A 101 -3.75 -10.14 2.77
N GLY A 102 -5.03 -9.86 3.01
CA GLY A 102 -6.02 -9.64 1.97
C GLY A 102 -7.43 -9.97 2.44
N SER A 103 -8.41 -9.75 1.58
CA SER A 103 -9.80 -10.12 1.85
C SER A 103 -10.49 -10.77 0.68
N PHE A 104 -11.53 -11.54 0.99
CA PHE A 104 -12.45 -12.02 -0.03
C PHE A 104 -13.36 -10.87 -0.47
N SER A 105 -13.38 -10.61 -1.76
CA SER A 105 -14.36 -9.72 -2.40
C SER A 105 -15.11 -10.52 -3.45
N PRO A 106 -16.42 -10.30 -3.65
CA PRO A 106 -17.06 -10.75 -4.87
C PRO A 106 -16.39 -10.02 -6.05
N PRO A 107 -15.97 -10.70 -7.12
CA PRO A 107 -15.65 -10.01 -8.37
C PRO A 107 -16.88 -9.18 -8.76
N ALA A 108 -16.66 -7.98 -9.30
CA ALA A 108 -17.75 -7.20 -9.85
C ALA A 108 -18.54 -8.07 -10.84
N GLY A 109 -19.80 -8.37 -10.52
CA GLY A 109 -20.72 -9.12 -11.39
C GLY A 109 -20.60 -10.64 -11.43
N VAL A 110 -19.82 -11.32 -10.56
CA VAL A 110 -19.71 -12.80 -10.57
C VAL A 110 -20.02 -13.44 -9.21
N THR A 111 -20.67 -14.61 -9.23
CA THR A 111 -21.08 -15.42 -8.07
C THR A 111 -19.94 -16.18 -7.36
N GLY A 112 -18.67 -15.83 -7.63
CA GLY A 112 -17.49 -16.41 -6.99
C GLY A 112 -16.94 -15.52 -5.87
N ARG A 113 -16.16 -16.08 -4.93
CA ARG A 113 -15.36 -15.30 -3.97
C ARG A 113 -13.91 -15.27 -4.46
N MET A 114 -13.40 -14.10 -4.83
CA MET A 114 -11.99 -13.90 -5.16
C MET A 114 -11.25 -13.40 -3.91
N PHE A 115 -10.05 -13.92 -3.64
CA PHE A 115 -9.17 -13.34 -2.61
C PHE A 115 -8.27 -12.28 -3.24
N MET A 116 -8.29 -11.07 -2.69
CA MET A 116 -7.51 -9.93 -3.15
C MET A 116 -6.39 -9.62 -2.15
N ALA A 117 -5.15 -9.60 -2.63
CA ALA A 117 -3.97 -9.29 -1.84
C ALA A 117 -3.20 -8.10 -2.45
N PRO A 118 -2.50 -7.26 -1.67
CA PRO A 118 -2.45 -7.28 -0.20
C PRO A 118 -3.66 -6.58 0.45
N TYR A 119 -3.68 -6.50 1.79
CA TYR A 119 -4.71 -5.76 2.53
C TYR A 119 -4.72 -4.25 2.18
N THR A 120 -3.58 -3.68 1.79
CA THR A 120 -3.49 -2.26 1.42
C THR A 120 -4.25 -1.96 0.13
N PHE A 121 -4.49 -2.94 -0.73
CA PHE A 121 -5.40 -2.79 -1.86
C PHE A 121 -6.84 -3.17 -1.46
N SER A 122 -7.02 -4.38 -0.91
CA SER A 122 -8.36 -4.95 -0.70
C SER A 122 -9.19 -4.30 0.41
N LYS A 123 -8.55 -3.56 1.31
CA LYS A 123 -9.18 -2.82 2.42
C LYS A 123 -8.75 -1.36 2.44
N TRP A 124 -8.38 -0.81 1.29
CA TRP A 124 -8.13 0.61 1.18
C TRP A 124 -9.41 1.40 1.53
N PRO A 125 -9.35 2.47 2.33
CA PRO A 125 -10.54 3.24 2.68
C PRO A 125 -11.01 4.11 1.50
N ASP A 126 -12.26 3.95 1.08
CA ASP A 126 -12.86 4.63 -0.09
C ASP A 126 -12.73 6.17 -0.07
N GLN A 127 -12.73 6.78 1.11
CA GLN A 127 -12.61 8.23 1.29
C GLN A 127 -11.17 8.76 1.16
N ILE A 128 -10.18 7.91 0.93
CA ILE A 128 -8.77 8.28 0.81
C ILE A 128 -8.35 8.07 -0.64
N ASP A 129 -7.95 9.14 -1.29
CA ASP A 129 -7.43 9.08 -2.66
C ASP A 129 -6.17 8.19 -2.71
N ALA A 130 -6.29 7.07 -3.45
CA ALA A 130 -5.27 6.05 -3.63
C ALA A 130 -4.09 6.51 -4.51
N PHE A 131 -4.26 7.57 -5.30
CA PHE A 131 -3.19 8.16 -6.11
C PHE A 131 -2.33 9.14 -5.30
N GLU A 132 -2.92 9.78 -4.30
CA GLU A 132 -2.26 10.80 -3.48
C GLU A 132 -1.65 10.25 -2.18
N HIS A 133 -2.08 9.07 -1.76
CA HIS A 133 -1.72 8.50 -0.45
C HIS A 133 -1.18 7.07 -0.55
N ALA A 134 -0.35 6.74 0.44
CA ALA A 134 0.18 5.42 0.68
C ALA A 134 -0.11 5.01 2.14
N ALA A 135 0.11 3.73 2.46
CA ALA A 135 0.08 3.21 3.80
C ALA A 135 1.48 2.84 4.27
N ILE A 136 1.75 3.08 5.55
CA ILE A 136 2.84 2.41 6.25
C ILE A 136 2.48 0.95 6.42
N ILE A 137 3.35 0.03 6.02
CA ILE A 137 3.18 -1.40 6.32
C ILE A 137 4.06 -1.78 7.52
N GLY A 138 3.46 -2.46 8.48
CA GLY A 138 4.14 -2.91 9.71
C GLY A 138 3.82 -2.08 10.94
N SER A 139 4.31 -2.57 12.08
CA SER A 139 4.16 -1.93 13.39
C SER A 139 5.49 -1.32 13.84
N ASN A 140 5.41 -0.25 14.62
CA ASN A 140 6.58 0.42 15.20
C ASN A 140 7.66 0.86 14.20
N VAL A 141 7.27 1.19 12.96
CA VAL A 141 8.18 1.64 11.90
C VAL A 141 8.77 3.01 12.28
N ASN A 142 10.09 3.12 12.29
CA ASN A 142 10.77 4.35 12.71
C ASN A 142 10.54 5.48 11.69
N LEU A 143 10.06 6.61 12.17
CA LEU A 143 10.08 7.90 11.47
C LEU A 143 11.36 8.64 11.87
N ARG A 144 12.21 9.00 10.92
CA ARG A 144 13.53 9.58 11.17
C ARG A 144 13.65 11.01 10.65
N ASP A 145 14.58 11.77 11.19
CA ASP A 145 14.86 13.15 10.76
C ASP A 145 15.63 13.25 9.43
N LYS A 146 16.41 12.23 9.10
CA LYS A 146 17.13 12.08 7.82
C LYS A 146 16.92 10.70 7.20
N ALA A 147 17.14 10.62 5.89
CA ALA A 147 17.10 9.40 5.08
C ALA A 147 18.30 8.46 5.37
N SER A 148 18.43 8.03 6.62
CA SER A 148 19.53 7.17 7.08
C SER A 148 19.12 6.40 8.33
N THR A 149 19.66 5.19 8.49
CA THR A 149 19.48 4.36 9.70
C THR A 149 20.11 5.00 10.94
N ASP A 150 21.03 5.94 10.76
CA ASP A 150 21.65 6.73 11.83
C ASP A 150 20.89 8.04 12.10
N GLY A 151 19.75 8.26 11.42
CA GLY A 151 18.83 9.36 11.70
C GLY A 151 18.21 9.25 13.08
N LYS A 152 18.01 10.38 13.77
CA LYS A 152 17.29 10.41 15.04
C LYS A 152 15.86 9.95 14.80
N VAL A 153 15.38 9.04 15.65
CA VAL A 153 13.99 8.60 15.61
C VAL A 153 13.11 9.72 16.17
N LEU A 154 12.27 10.30 15.32
CA LEU A 154 11.29 11.33 15.65
C LEU A 154 10.00 10.74 16.22
N GLY A 155 9.72 9.49 15.88
CA GLY A 155 8.55 8.75 16.35
C GLY A 155 8.45 7.39 15.69
N ARG A 156 7.35 6.71 15.95
CA ARG A 156 7.02 5.42 15.32
C ARG A 156 5.64 5.47 14.71
N LEU A 157 5.54 4.91 13.51
CA LEU A 157 4.30 4.77 12.75
C LEU A 157 3.86 3.31 12.77
N SER A 158 2.56 3.07 12.72
CA SER A 158 1.98 1.73 12.67
C SER A 158 0.74 1.79 11.83
N TYR A 159 0.86 1.34 10.58
CA TYR A 159 -0.26 1.29 9.65
C TYR A 159 -0.86 2.65 9.26
N ASN A 160 -0.15 3.74 9.50
CA ASN A 160 -0.61 5.10 9.20
C ASN A 160 -0.80 5.30 7.69
N VAL A 161 -1.82 6.07 7.32
CA VAL A 161 -1.94 6.67 6.00
C VAL A 161 -1.01 7.87 5.91
N VAL A 162 -0.24 7.95 4.83
CA VAL A 162 0.76 8.97 4.61
C VAL A 162 0.72 9.49 3.17
N LYS A 163 1.19 10.71 2.97
CA LYS A 163 1.58 11.24 1.66
C LYS A 163 3.10 11.14 1.53
N VAL A 164 3.59 10.59 0.41
CA VAL A 164 5.01 10.66 0.06
C VAL A 164 5.29 12.02 -0.55
N THR A 165 6.26 12.75 -0.02
CA THR A 165 6.60 14.11 -0.47
C THR A 165 7.95 14.19 -1.16
N GLU A 166 8.84 13.23 -0.89
CA GLU A 166 10.20 13.19 -1.42
C GLU A 166 10.71 11.74 -1.37
N SER A 167 11.62 11.38 -2.27
CA SER A 167 12.25 10.05 -2.30
C SER A 167 13.75 10.19 -2.49
N VAL A 168 14.53 9.42 -1.74
CA VAL A 168 15.95 9.20 -2.01
C VAL A 168 16.08 7.86 -2.72
N LEU A 169 16.71 7.88 -3.90
CA LEU A 169 16.89 6.69 -4.73
C LEU A 169 18.25 6.05 -4.48
N LYS A 170 18.31 4.73 -4.69
CA LYS A 170 19.53 3.94 -4.82
C LYS A 170 19.44 3.18 -6.15
N GLY A 171 20.10 3.71 -7.17
CA GLY A 171 19.85 3.31 -8.56
C GLY A 171 18.44 3.75 -8.98
N GLU A 172 17.68 2.83 -9.55
CA GLU A 172 16.31 3.10 -10.03
C GLU A 172 15.23 2.90 -8.94
N LYS A 173 15.61 2.41 -7.75
CA LYS A 173 14.68 2.08 -6.66
C LYS A 173 14.73 3.12 -5.55
N ALA A 174 13.58 3.45 -4.99
CA ALA A 174 13.53 4.27 -3.78
C ALA A 174 14.11 3.49 -2.59
N GLU A 175 15.02 4.12 -1.85
CA GLU A 175 15.56 3.58 -0.60
C GLU A 175 14.86 4.19 0.62
N TRP A 176 14.49 5.47 0.52
CA TRP A 176 13.80 6.21 1.57
C TRP A 176 12.70 7.09 0.99
N HIS A 177 11.61 7.21 1.73
CA HIS A 177 10.57 8.19 1.47
C HIS A 177 10.48 9.18 2.62
N LYS A 178 10.41 10.45 2.28
CA LYS A 178 9.91 11.46 3.21
C LYS A 178 8.40 11.41 3.15
N VAL A 179 7.79 11.21 4.30
CA VAL A 179 6.35 11.03 4.43
C VAL A 179 5.76 12.09 5.33
N ARG A 180 4.52 12.47 5.05
CA ARG A 180 3.67 13.26 5.94
C ARG A 180 2.44 12.43 6.31
N THR A 181 2.26 12.15 7.60
CA THR A 181 1.02 11.53 8.11
C THR A 181 -0.14 12.50 8.00
N LEU A 182 -1.38 12.00 7.96
CA LEU A 182 -2.57 12.88 8.02
C LEU A 182 -2.62 13.70 9.32
N GLY A 183 -2.04 13.19 10.42
CA GLY A 183 -1.80 13.89 11.68
C GLY A 183 -0.74 14.99 11.65
N GLY A 184 -0.11 15.25 10.50
CA GLY A 184 0.88 16.32 10.32
C GLY A 184 2.33 15.99 10.68
N LYS A 185 2.63 14.81 11.26
CA LYS A 185 4.02 14.37 11.47
C LYS A 185 4.72 14.18 10.13
N THR A 186 5.97 14.62 10.06
CA THR A 186 6.80 14.53 8.85
C THR A 186 8.17 13.97 9.21
N GLY A 187 8.73 13.15 8.32
CA GLY A 187 10.06 12.55 8.48
C GLY A 187 10.32 11.49 7.42
N TRP A 188 11.44 10.79 7.56
CA TRP A 188 11.91 9.78 6.63
C TRP A 188 11.61 8.37 7.13
N VAL A 189 11.16 7.51 6.23
CA VAL A 189 10.88 6.09 6.44
C VAL A 189 11.58 5.29 5.35
N LYS A 190 12.12 4.11 5.68
CA LYS A 190 12.66 3.19 4.68
C LYS A 190 11.57 2.82 3.67
N ALA A 191 11.88 2.87 2.38
CA ALA A 191 10.88 2.74 1.32
C ALA A 191 10.10 1.41 1.37
N GLU A 192 10.75 0.34 1.84
CA GLU A 192 10.13 -0.99 2.01
C GLU A 192 8.89 -0.99 2.93
N TYR A 193 8.75 0.01 3.82
CA TYR A 193 7.60 0.14 4.72
C TYR A 193 6.49 1.05 4.18
N VAL A 194 6.58 1.55 2.95
CA VAL A 194 5.57 2.44 2.37
C VAL A 194 4.98 1.76 1.14
N ARG A 195 3.65 1.60 1.09
CA ARG A 195 2.96 0.95 -0.03
C ARG A 195 1.76 1.75 -0.50
N SER A 196 1.69 1.97 -1.81
CA SER A 196 0.50 2.53 -2.46
C SER A 196 -0.60 1.46 -2.57
N SER A 197 -1.85 1.88 -2.60
CA SER A 197 -2.98 0.98 -2.85
C SER A 197 -2.99 0.46 -4.29
N ILE A 198 -2.54 1.29 -5.24
CA ILE A 198 -2.43 0.95 -6.66
C ILE A 198 -1.08 0.32 -7.03
N ASP A 199 -0.25 0.00 -6.04
CA ASP A 199 0.95 -0.82 -6.24
C ASP A 199 0.55 -2.27 -6.64
N TYR A 200 1.54 -3.15 -6.75
CA TYR A 200 1.31 -4.55 -7.09
C TYR A 200 0.25 -5.21 -6.20
N ARG A 201 -0.65 -5.94 -6.84
CA ARG A 201 -1.77 -6.65 -6.23
C ARG A 201 -2.06 -7.93 -6.98
N ALA A 202 -2.51 -8.95 -6.24
CA ALA A 202 -2.82 -10.27 -6.78
C ALA A 202 -4.27 -10.68 -6.47
N GLY A 203 -4.90 -11.31 -7.45
CA GLY A 203 -6.22 -11.91 -7.32
C GLY A 203 -6.16 -13.42 -7.43
N PHE A 204 -6.91 -14.10 -6.58
CA PHE A 204 -6.99 -15.55 -6.59
C PHE A 204 -8.44 -16.03 -6.66
N GLU A 205 -8.74 -16.89 -7.62
CA GLU A 205 -10.06 -17.48 -7.82
C GLU A 205 -9.98 -19.00 -7.80
N LYS A 206 -11.08 -19.64 -7.42
CA LYS A 206 -11.20 -21.09 -7.48
C LYS A 206 -11.84 -21.50 -8.80
N LYS A 207 -11.05 -22.09 -9.70
CA LYS A 207 -11.47 -22.56 -11.02
C LYS A 207 -11.31 -24.08 -11.11
N GLY A 208 -12.38 -24.79 -11.49
CA GLY A 208 -12.37 -26.26 -11.53
C GLY A 208 -12.00 -26.91 -10.18
N GLY A 209 -12.32 -26.26 -9.05
CA GLY A 209 -11.98 -26.74 -7.71
C GLY A 209 -10.56 -26.41 -7.24
N VAL A 210 -9.71 -25.80 -8.08
CA VAL A 210 -8.32 -25.45 -7.76
C VAL A 210 -8.18 -23.93 -7.69
N TRP A 211 -7.41 -23.43 -6.72
CA TRP A 211 -7.10 -22.00 -6.63
C TRP A 211 -6.08 -21.61 -7.69
N LYS A 212 -6.38 -20.55 -8.42
CA LYS A 212 -5.57 -19.99 -9.49
C LYS A 212 -5.30 -18.51 -9.22
N MET A 213 -4.08 -18.07 -9.52
CA MET A 213 -3.78 -16.64 -9.58
C MET A 213 -4.29 -16.12 -10.93
N VAL A 214 -5.21 -15.15 -10.89
CA VAL A 214 -5.89 -14.64 -12.10
C VAL A 214 -5.39 -13.28 -12.54
N PHE A 215 -4.76 -12.52 -11.63
CA PHE A 215 -3.95 -11.38 -11.99
C PHE A 215 -2.83 -11.13 -10.99
N PHE A 216 -1.77 -10.45 -11.44
CA PHE A 216 -0.74 -9.82 -10.63
C PHE A 216 -0.28 -8.51 -11.31
N VAL A 217 -0.89 -7.39 -10.94
CA VAL A 217 -0.79 -6.10 -11.68
C VAL A 217 -0.44 -4.96 -10.74
N ALA A 218 0.16 -3.89 -11.25
CA ALA A 218 0.33 -2.59 -10.60
C ALA A 218 -0.12 -1.47 -11.54
N GLY A 219 -0.57 -0.35 -10.99
CA GLY A 219 -1.18 0.77 -11.73
C GLY A 219 -2.70 0.82 -11.61
N ASP A 220 -3.32 1.68 -12.41
CA ASP A 220 -4.76 1.91 -12.51
C ASP A 220 -5.39 1.38 -13.81
#